data_AF-A0A259CVQ6-F1
#
_entry.id   AF-A0A259CVQ6-F1
#
_cell.length_a   1.000
_cell.length_b   1.000
_cell.length_c   1.000
_cell.angle_alpha   90.00
_cell.angle_beta   90.00
_cell.angle_gamma   90.00
#
_symmetry.space_group_name_H-M   'P 1'
#
loop_
_entity.id
_entity.type
_entity.pdbx_description
1 polymer ?
#
loop_
_entity_poly.entity_id
_entity_poly.type
_entity_poly.pdbx_seq_one_letter_code
_entity_poly.pdbx_strand_id
1 'polypeptide(L)'
;ANLADEAEPFADRASGWVDFISQATDLHPITRACIGFHLWSLAGLGQHGDRMEAAVTAARIAASEGKGAVFAPLAMGGAGGLRAGGLPADRLARWLDGMETACLTAMRHLDDTEAWSARAEAETSPLSGRTPLALSAVLAEWPFVSAPMAEALTGASRAAVQRNLAWMEARGLIREVTGQGRYRMWRAAV
;
A
#
# COMPACT_ATOMS: atom_id res chain seq x y z
N ALA A 1 33.07 -12.91 -33.95
CA ALA A 1 31.76 -12.25 -34.13
C ALA A 1 30.96 -12.49 -32.86
N ASN A 2 30.92 -11.49 -31.98
CA ASN A 2 30.06 -11.53 -30.79
C ASN A 2 28.66 -11.16 -31.25
N LEU A 3 27.73 -12.12 -31.21
CA LEU A 3 26.29 -11.88 -31.32
C LEU A 3 25.88 -11.10 -30.06
N ALA A 4 25.98 -9.78 -30.14
CA ALA A 4 25.42 -8.88 -29.16
C ALA A 4 23.89 -8.94 -29.31
N ASP A 5 23.27 -9.80 -28.51
CA ASP A 5 21.93 -9.69 -27.94
C ASP A 5 20.97 -8.75 -28.72
N GLU A 6 20.38 -9.26 -29.80
CA GLU A 6 19.26 -8.63 -30.55
C GLU A 6 17.95 -8.71 -29.74
N ALA A 7 18.00 -8.40 -28.45
CA ALA A 7 16.79 -8.30 -27.64
C ALA A 7 16.03 -7.03 -28.06
N GLU A 8 14.75 -7.19 -28.40
CA GLU A 8 13.85 -6.06 -28.70
C GLU A 8 13.96 -5.00 -27.58
N PRO A 9 14.16 -3.72 -27.92
CA PRO A 9 14.25 -2.64 -26.95
C PRO A 9 13.08 -2.67 -25.96
N PHE A 10 13.34 -2.33 -24.70
CA PHE A 10 12.29 -2.31 -23.67
C PHE A 10 11.09 -1.43 -24.08
N ALA A 11 11.36 -0.29 -24.73
CA ALA A 11 10.32 0.64 -25.17
C ALA A 11 9.33 -0.02 -26.16
N ASP A 12 9.83 -0.84 -27.09
CA ASP A 12 9.00 -1.48 -28.10
C ASP A 12 8.12 -2.58 -27.45
N ARG A 13 8.73 -3.41 -26.58
CA ARG A 13 7.99 -4.40 -25.77
C ARG A 13 6.91 -3.75 -24.89
N ALA A 14 7.26 -2.65 -24.24
CA ALA A 14 6.33 -1.90 -23.39
C ALA A 14 5.19 -1.28 -24.21
N SER A 15 5.49 -0.73 -25.38
CA SER A 15 4.48 -0.21 -26.31
C SER A 15 3.51 -1.30 -26.73
N GLY A 16 4.02 -2.49 -27.11
CA GLY A 16 3.17 -3.63 -27.48
C GLY A 16 2.24 -4.06 -26.34
N TRP A 17 2.72 -4.06 -25.09
CA TRP A 17 1.87 -4.31 -23.92
C TRP A 17 0.81 -3.23 -23.71
N VAL A 18 1.17 -1.95 -23.87
CA VAL A 18 0.22 -0.81 -23.76
C VAL A 18 -0.86 -0.89 -24.83
N ASP A 19 -0.48 -1.16 -26.08
CA ASP A 19 -1.41 -1.29 -27.20
C ASP A 19 -2.39 -2.44 -26.98
N PHE A 20 -1.92 -3.56 -26.44
CA PHE A 20 -2.78 -4.67 -26.07
C PHE A 20 -3.78 -4.28 -24.98
N ILE A 21 -3.33 -3.62 -23.90
CA ILE A 21 -4.21 -3.21 -22.80
C ILE A 21 -5.22 -2.16 -23.25
N SER A 22 -4.85 -1.31 -24.20
CA SER A 22 -5.74 -0.31 -24.81
C SER A 22 -6.83 -0.94 -25.68
N GLN A 23 -6.63 -2.15 -26.21
CA GLN A 23 -7.70 -2.90 -26.91
C GLN A 23 -8.69 -3.56 -25.94
N ALA A 24 -8.34 -3.70 -24.66
CA ALA A 24 -9.17 -4.30 -23.62
C ALA A 24 -10.02 -3.25 -22.85
N THR A 25 -10.32 -2.10 -23.47
CA THR A 25 -11.05 -0.99 -22.82
C THR A 25 -12.49 -1.32 -22.45
N ASP A 26 -13.13 -2.21 -23.20
CA ASP A 26 -14.51 -2.64 -22.93
C ASP A 26 -14.62 -3.55 -21.69
N LEU A 27 -13.47 -4.02 -21.16
CA LEU A 27 -13.43 -4.80 -19.93
C LEU A 27 -13.36 -3.88 -18.71
N HIS A 28 -14.06 -4.32 -17.65
CA HIS A 28 -13.96 -3.70 -16.33
C HIS A 28 -12.50 -3.55 -15.89
N PRO A 29 -12.08 -2.42 -15.27
CA PRO A 29 -10.68 -2.17 -14.92
C PRO A 29 -10.01 -3.27 -14.09
N ILE A 30 -10.75 -3.91 -13.18
CA ILE A 30 -10.25 -5.06 -12.40
C ILE A 30 -9.87 -6.24 -13.30
N THR A 31 -10.67 -6.54 -14.32
CA THR A 31 -10.38 -7.61 -15.29
C THR A 31 -9.21 -7.21 -16.20
N ARG A 32 -9.18 -5.95 -16.64
CA ARG A 32 -8.08 -5.41 -17.47
C ARG A 32 -6.74 -5.47 -16.73
N ALA A 33 -6.75 -5.18 -15.43
CA ALA A 33 -5.58 -5.31 -14.55
C ALA A 33 -5.07 -6.77 -14.45
N CYS A 34 -5.98 -7.75 -14.32
CA CYS A 34 -5.63 -9.18 -14.34
C CYS A 34 -4.89 -9.57 -15.62
N ILE A 35 -5.42 -9.12 -16.76
CA ILE A 35 -4.84 -9.40 -18.07
C ILE A 35 -3.45 -8.76 -18.18
N GLY A 36 -3.33 -7.47 -17.83
CA GLY A 36 -2.05 -6.75 -17.83
C GLY A 36 -1.00 -7.40 -16.96
N PHE A 37 -1.38 -7.83 -15.74
CA PHE A 37 -0.48 -8.52 -14.82
C PHE A 37 0.06 -9.83 -15.41
N HIS A 38 -0.81 -10.69 -15.95
CA HIS A 38 -0.39 -11.99 -16.48
C HIS A 38 0.33 -11.91 -17.83
N LEU A 39 0.01 -10.91 -18.66
CA LEU A 39 0.69 -10.70 -19.95
C LEU A 39 2.04 -10.03 -19.80
N TRP A 40 2.33 -9.38 -18.67
CA TRP A 40 3.59 -8.67 -18.43
C TRP A 40 4.83 -9.52 -18.78
N SER A 41 4.92 -10.72 -18.20
CA SER A 41 6.03 -11.65 -18.49
C SER A 41 6.03 -12.17 -19.94
N LEU A 42 4.84 -12.34 -20.55
CA LEU A 42 4.69 -12.81 -21.93
C LEU A 42 5.10 -11.75 -22.94
N ALA A 43 4.94 -10.46 -22.61
CA ALA A 43 5.48 -9.33 -23.37
C ALA A 43 6.99 -9.14 -23.15
N GLY A 44 7.66 -10.07 -22.46
CA GLY A 44 9.08 -9.98 -22.17
C GLY A 44 9.44 -8.91 -21.13
N LEU A 45 8.47 -8.31 -20.43
CA LEU A 45 8.70 -7.25 -19.44
C LEU A 45 9.05 -7.81 -18.04
N GLY A 46 9.14 -9.12 -17.88
CA GLY A 46 9.36 -9.78 -16.59
C GLY A 46 10.83 -10.09 -16.24
N GLN A 47 11.81 -9.42 -16.87
CA GLN A 47 13.23 -9.68 -16.58
C GLN A 47 13.58 -9.19 -15.15
N HIS A 48 14.69 -9.64 -14.56
CA HIS A 48 15.22 -9.14 -13.28
C HIS A 48 14.31 -9.16 -12.02
N GLY A 49 13.16 -9.83 -12.06
CA GLY A 49 12.23 -9.87 -10.92
C GLY A 49 11.15 -8.78 -10.94
N ASP A 50 10.84 -8.24 -12.12
CA ASP A 50 9.87 -7.15 -12.38
C ASP A 50 8.39 -7.49 -12.06
N ARG A 51 8.16 -8.44 -11.16
CA ARG A 51 6.83 -8.83 -10.68
C ARG A 51 6.19 -7.72 -9.85
N MET A 52 6.99 -6.86 -9.23
CA MET A 52 6.51 -5.71 -8.47
C MET A 52 5.91 -4.66 -9.40
N GLU A 53 6.59 -4.34 -10.49
CA GLU A 53 6.21 -3.39 -11.53
C GLU A 53 4.90 -3.83 -12.18
N ALA A 54 4.78 -5.13 -12.52
CA ALA A 54 3.55 -5.72 -13.01
C ALA A 54 2.39 -5.54 -12.01
N ALA A 55 2.64 -5.82 -10.71
CA ALA A 55 1.62 -5.70 -9.67
C ALA A 55 1.21 -4.25 -9.40
N VAL A 56 2.15 -3.31 -9.34
CA VAL A 56 1.89 -1.88 -9.14
C VAL A 56 1.10 -1.32 -10.32
N THR A 57 1.49 -1.68 -11.55
CA THR A 57 0.77 -1.26 -12.76
C THR A 57 -0.66 -1.82 -12.77
N ALA A 58 -0.82 -3.10 -12.45
CA ALA A 58 -2.15 -3.71 -12.35
C ALA A 58 -3.00 -3.07 -11.24
N ALA A 59 -2.42 -2.76 -10.07
CA ALA A 59 -3.12 -2.04 -9.00
C ALA A 59 -3.58 -0.64 -9.46
N ARG A 60 -2.78 0.05 -10.27
CA ARG A 60 -3.14 1.36 -10.82
C ARG A 60 -4.26 1.26 -11.86
N ILE A 61 -4.22 0.27 -12.73
CA ILE A 61 -5.29 -0.01 -13.71
C ILE A 61 -6.58 -0.35 -12.96
N ALA A 62 -6.54 -1.25 -11.98
CA ALA A 62 -7.73 -1.67 -11.24
C ALA A 62 -8.43 -0.50 -10.52
N ALA A 63 -7.67 0.51 -10.10
CA ALA A 63 -8.20 1.70 -9.44
C ALA A 63 -8.55 2.86 -10.39
N SER A 64 -8.36 2.73 -11.70
CA SER A 64 -8.39 3.88 -12.64
C SER A 64 -9.73 4.59 -12.73
N GLU A 65 -10.84 3.88 -12.51
CA GLU A 65 -12.19 4.45 -12.51
C GLU A 65 -12.71 4.76 -11.08
N GLY A 66 -11.90 4.45 -10.06
CA GLY A 66 -12.19 4.79 -8.67
C GLY A 66 -11.89 6.25 -8.35
N LYS A 67 -12.62 6.83 -7.39
CA LYS A 67 -12.43 8.22 -6.94
C LYS A 67 -11.64 8.38 -5.64
N GLY A 68 -11.31 7.27 -4.98
CA GLY A 68 -10.66 7.26 -3.67
C GLY A 68 -9.21 6.80 -3.72
N ALA A 69 -8.99 5.50 -3.91
CA ALA A 69 -7.65 4.91 -3.89
C ALA A 69 -6.89 5.18 -5.20
N VAL A 70 -5.60 5.50 -5.08
CA VAL A 70 -4.69 5.60 -6.25
C VAL A 70 -4.30 4.20 -6.76
N PHE A 71 -4.22 3.23 -5.86
CA PHE A 71 -3.85 1.84 -6.14
C PHE A 71 -4.86 0.90 -5.49
N ALA A 72 -5.25 -0.16 -6.20
CA ALA A 72 -5.97 -1.26 -5.57
C ALA A 72 -5.07 -1.98 -4.54
N PRO A 73 -5.62 -2.49 -3.42
CA PRO A 73 -4.84 -3.02 -2.31
C PRO A 73 -4.28 -4.44 -2.56
N LEU A 74 -3.82 -4.75 -3.78
CA LEU A 74 -3.48 -6.10 -4.24
C LEU A 74 -2.64 -6.92 -3.26
N ALA A 75 -1.65 -6.31 -2.62
CA ALA A 75 -0.77 -7.00 -1.65
C ALA A 75 -1.53 -7.55 -0.43
N MET A 76 -2.67 -6.95 -0.06
CA MET A 76 -3.49 -7.35 1.07
C MET A 76 -4.32 -8.62 0.80
N GLY A 77 -4.47 -9.03 -0.46
CA GLY A 77 -5.14 -10.30 -0.84
C GLY A 77 -4.24 -11.54 -0.76
N GLY A 78 -2.95 -11.36 -0.45
CA GLY A 78 -1.95 -12.42 -0.42
C GLY A 78 -1.52 -12.91 -1.81
N ALA A 79 -0.66 -13.92 -1.84
CA ALA A 79 -0.02 -14.38 -3.08
C ALA A 79 -0.94 -15.18 -4.02
N GLY A 80 -2.14 -15.57 -3.56
CA GLY A 80 -3.03 -16.50 -4.27
C GLY A 80 -3.50 -15.97 -5.63
N GLY A 81 -4.00 -14.74 -5.67
CA GLY A 81 -4.52 -14.09 -6.88
C GLY A 81 -3.44 -13.74 -7.92
N LEU A 82 -2.16 -13.72 -7.52
CA LEU A 82 -1.04 -13.35 -8.39
C LEU A 82 -0.34 -14.58 -9.02
N ARG A 83 -0.89 -15.79 -8.87
CA ARG A 83 -0.26 -17.03 -9.35
C ARG A 83 -0.46 -17.19 -10.87
N ALA A 84 0.64 -17.40 -11.60
CA ALA A 84 0.63 -17.46 -13.07
C ALA A 84 0.20 -18.82 -13.68
N GLY A 85 0.07 -19.90 -12.90
CA GLY A 85 -0.28 -21.23 -13.41
C GLY A 85 -1.78 -21.39 -13.73
N GLY A 86 -2.13 -22.38 -14.55
CA GLY A 86 -3.52 -22.74 -14.88
C GLY A 86 -4.07 -22.08 -16.15
N LEU A 87 -5.32 -22.41 -16.50
CA LEU A 87 -6.00 -21.82 -17.64
C LEU A 87 -6.33 -20.34 -17.37
N PRO A 88 -6.54 -19.51 -18.42
CA PRO A 88 -6.87 -18.10 -18.24
C PRO A 88 -8.08 -17.86 -17.32
N ALA A 89 -9.12 -18.70 -17.41
CA ALA A 89 -10.30 -18.62 -16.54
C ALA A 89 -9.94 -18.84 -15.05
N ASP A 90 -9.09 -19.83 -14.75
CA ASP A 90 -8.66 -20.12 -13.37
C ASP A 90 -7.79 -19.01 -12.77
N ARG A 91 -7.01 -18.32 -13.63
CA ARG A 91 -6.25 -17.13 -13.23
C ARG A 91 -7.18 -15.98 -12.90
N LEU A 92 -8.17 -15.71 -13.76
CA LEU A 92 -9.14 -14.66 -13.53
C LEU A 92 -9.98 -14.91 -12.27
N ALA A 93 -10.45 -16.13 -12.05
CA ALA A 93 -11.21 -16.47 -10.83
C ALA A 93 -10.40 -16.16 -9.56
N ARG A 94 -9.17 -16.67 -9.46
CA ARG A 94 -8.31 -16.39 -8.30
C ARG A 94 -7.92 -14.93 -8.17
N TRP A 95 -7.76 -14.21 -9.28
CA TRP A 95 -7.53 -12.77 -9.26
C TRP A 95 -8.69 -12.02 -8.64
N LEU A 96 -9.92 -12.35 -9.03
CA LEU A 96 -11.13 -11.73 -8.48
C LEU A 96 -11.30 -12.06 -6.99
N ASP A 97 -11.13 -13.32 -6.59
CA ASP A 97 -11.17 -13.73 -5.18
C ASP A 97 -10.10 -13.00 -4.34
N GLY A 98 -8.89 -12.86 -4.91
CA GLY A 98 -7.79 -12.14 -4.29
C GLY A 98 -8.06 -10.64 -4.16
N MET A 99 -8.67 -10.03 -5.18
CA MET A 99 -9.06 -8.62 -5.16
C MET A 99 -10.17 -8.36 -4.13
N GLU A 100 -11.18 -9.23 -4.06
CA GLU A 100 -12.23 -9.14 -3.04
C GLU A 100 -11.63 -9.22 -1.64
N THR A 101 -10.80 -10.23 -1.38
CA THR A 101 -10.10 -10.39 -0.10
C THR A 101 -9.26 -9.17 0.24
N ALA A 102 -8.53 -8.63 -0.75
CA ALA A 102 -7.71 -7.44 -0.58
C ALA A 102 -8.54 -6.21 -0.21
N CYS A 103 -9.65 -5.97 -0.91
CA CYS A 103 -10.54 -4.85 -0.65
C CYS A 103 -11.19 -4.94 0.73
N LEU A 104 -11.69 -6.12 1.12
CA LEU A 104 -12.25 -6.34 2.46
C LEU A 104 -11.21 -6.13 3.56
N THR A 105 -9.97 -6.59 3.35
CA THR A 105 -8.87 -6.39 4.29
C THR A 105 -8.50 -4.91 4.41
N ALA A 106 -8.46 -4.18 3.29
CA ALA A 106 -8.19 -2.75 3.29
C ALA A 106 -9.28 -1.95 4.01
N MET A 107 -10.56 -2.25 3.76
CA MET A 107 -11.67 -1.59 4.46
C MET A 107 -11.61 -1.85 5.96
N ARG A 108 -11.37 -3.09 6.38
CA ARG A 108 -11.18 -3.41 7.80
C ARG A 108 -10.02 -2.64 8.43
N HIS A 109 -8.90 -2.50 7.72
CA HIS A 109 -7.76 -1.72 8.20
C HIS A 109 -8.13 -0.24 8.38
N LEU A 110 -8.94 0.34 7.48
CA LEU A 110 -9.44 1.70 7.61
C LEU A 110 -10.38 1.83 8.82
N ASP A 111 -11.33 0.92 8.98
CA ASP A 111 -12.25 0.90 10.12
C ASP A 111 -11.50 0.80 11.46
N ASP A 112 -10.50 -0.09 11.54
CA ASP A 112 -9.67 -0.25 12.74
C ASP A 112 -8.85 1.03 13.04
N THR A 113 -8.38 1.72 11.99
CA THR A 113 -7.66 3.00 12.12
C THR A 113 -8.58 4.13 12.57
N GLU A 114 -9.80 4.22 12.03
CA GLU A 114 -10.81 5.21 12.43
C GLU A 114 -11.25 5.00 13.88
N ALA A 115 -11.51 3.75 14.27
CA ALA A 115 -11.84 3.39 15.65
C ALA A 115 -10.70 3.73 16.61
N TRP A 116 -9.45 3.45 16.21
CA TRP A 116 -8.28 3.85 16.96
C TRP A 116 -8.18 5.38 17.09
N SER A 117 -8.40 6.13 16.01
CA SER A 117 -8.31 7.59 16.00
C SER A 117 -9.33 8.21 16.95
N ALA A 118 -10.59 7.78 16.89
CA ALA A 118 -11.65 8.26 17.78
C ALA A 118 -11.31 8.01 19.27
N ARG A 119 -10.74 6.84 19.59
CA ARG A 119 -10.27 6.53 20.95
C ARG A 119 -9.09 7.43 21.37
N ALA A 120 -8.10 7.61 20.49
CA ALA A 120 -6.94 8.46 20.77
C ALA A 120 -7.35 9.92 21.00
N GLU A 121 -8.30 10.44 20.22
CA GLU A 121 -8.85 11.79 20.41
C GLU A 121 -9.58 11.92 21.76
N ALA A 122 -10.44 10.96 22.10
CA ALA A 122 -11.17 10.98 23.37
C ALA A 122 -10.22 10.96 24.59
N GLU A 123 -9.18 10.13 24.54
CA GLU A 123 -8.20 10.04 25.63
C GLU A 123 -7.27 11.25 25.72
N THR A 124 -6.93 11.88 24.59
CA THR A 124 -6.05 13.05 24.55
C THR A 124 -6.78 14.37 24.76
N SER A 125 -8.11 14.41 24.63
CA SER A 125 -8.95 15.60 24.83
C SER A 125 -8.70 16.35 26.16
N PRO A 126 -8.47 15.68 27.31
CA PRO A 126 -8.18 16.36 28.57
C PRO A 126 -6.79 17.01 28.66
N LEU A 127 -5.89 16.70 27.72
CA LEU A 127 -4.53 17.24 27.74
C LEU A 127 -4.51 18.67 27.19
N SER A 128 -3.69 19.52 27.82
CA SER A 128 -3.49 20.89 27.35
C SER A 128 -2.63 20.96 26.08
N GLY A 129 -2.98 21.88 25.19
CA GLY A 129 -2.19 22.20 23.99
C GLY A 129 -2.58 21.39 22.75
N ARG A 130 -1.95 21.72 21.62
CA ARG A 130 -2.31 21.15 20.31
C ARG A 130 -1.54 19.88 19.93
N THR A 131 -0.42 19.61 20.60
CA THR A 131 0.46 18.48 20.29
C THR A 131 -0.20 17.11 20.42
N PRO A 132 -1.01 16.80 21.46
CA PRO A 132 -1.65 15.49 21.58
C PRO A 132 -2.55 15.14 20.38
N LEU A 133 -3.42 16.08 19.99
CA LEU A 133 -4.34 15.89 18.87
C LEU A 133 -3.59 15.82 17.52
N ALA A 134 -2.62 16.71 17.31
CA ALA A 134 -1.77 16.68 16.11
C ALA A 134 -0.98 15.36 15.99
N LEU A 135 -0.50 14.82 17.10
CA LEU A 135 0.21 13.55 17.12
C LEU A 135 -0.73 12.36 16.82
N SER A 136 -1.97 12.41 17.31
CA SER A 136 -3.00 11.40 16.99
C SER A 136 -3.30 11.38 15.49
N ALA A 137 -3.45 12.56 14.87
CA ALA A 137 -3.65 12.67 13.41
C ALA A 137 -2.45 12.09 12.62
N VAL A 138 -1.21 12.44 13.01
CA VAL A 138 -0.01 11.90 12.36
C VAL A 138 0.06 10.37 12.47
N LEU A 139 -0.32 9.79 13.60
CA LEU A 139 -0.32 8.34 13.81
C LEU A 139 -1.48 7.62 13.09
N ALA A 140 -2.57 8.32 12.76
CA ALA A 140 -3.64 7.78 11.91
C ALA A 140 -3.21 7.70 10.43
N GLU A 141 -2.43 8.69 9.97
CA GLU A 141 -2.01 8.80 8.57
C GLU A 141 -0.78 7.96 8.21
N TRP A 142 0.07 7.65 9.20
CA TRP A 142 1.35 7.01 8.97
C TRP A 142 1.46 5.66 9.69
N PRO A 143 1.86 4.57 9.00
CA PRO A 143 1.95 3.24 9.60
C PRO A 143 3.02 3.16 10.69
N PHE A 144 4.07 3.97 10.60
CA PHE A 144 5.10 4.13 11.61
C PHE A 144 5.54 5.58 11.71
N VAL A 145 5.77 6.04 12.93
CA VAL A 145 6.17 7.42 13.23
C VAL A 145 7.39 7.40 14.15
N SER A 146 8.41 8.19 13.81
CA SER A 146 9.55 8.46 14.69
C SER A 146 9.40 9.83 15.36
N ALA A 147 10.10 10.07 16.47
CA ALA A 147 10.06 11.38 17.14
C ALA A 147 10.51 12.57 16.24
N PRO A 148 11.58 12.44 15.41
CA PRO A 148 11.91 13.48 14.42
C PRO A 148 10.82 13.74 13.38
N MET A 149 10.20 12.68 12.87
CA MET A 149 9.12 12.79 11.90
C MET A 149 7.89 13.47 12.52
N ALA A 150 7.50 13.07 13.73
CA ALA A 150 6.41 13.72 14.46
C ALA A 150 6.68 15.19 14.77
N GLU A 151 7.91 15.57 15.13
CA GLU A 151 8.29 16.99 15.29
C GLU A 151 8.10 17.77 13.99
N ALA A 152 8.59 17.23 12.86
CA ALA A 152 8.45 17.88 11.56
C ALA A 152 6.99 18.01 11.11
N LEU A 153 6.18 16.96 11.31
CA LEU A 153 4.79 16.92 10.85
C LEU A 153 3.84 17.71 11.76
N THR A 154 4.07 17.72 13.07
CA THR A 154 3.21 18.43 14.03
C THR A 154 3.63 19.89 14.28
N GLY A 155 4.88 20.25 13.95
CA GLY A 155 5.48 21.54 14.28
C GLY A 155 5.72 21.75 15.79
N ALA A 156 5.51 20.73 16.62
CA ALA A 156 5.78 20.79 18.05
C ALA A 156 7.25 20.49 18.35
N SER A 157 7.80 21.02 19.44
CA SER A 157 9.20 20.75 19.81
C SER A 157 9.44 19.26 20.08
N ARG A 158 10.65 18.78 19.80
CA ARG A 158 11.07 17.39 20.08
C ARG A 158 10.71 16.93 21.49
N ALA A 159 10.94 17.79 22.49
CA ALA A 159 10.64 17.47 23.88
C ALA A 159 9.14 17.29 24.13
N ALA A 160 8.29 18.12 23.51
CA ALA A 160 6.83 17.95 23.60
C ALA A 160 6.36 16.66 22.91
N VAL A 161 6.90 16.36 21.72
CA VAL A 161 6.62 15.12 20.99
C VAL A 161 6.99 13.89 21.83
N GLN A 162 8.22 13.85 22.36
CA GLN A 162 8.68 12.70 23.16
C GLN A 162 7.86 12.48 24.43
N ARG A 163 7.46 13.56 25.12
CA ARG A 163 6.56 13.45 26.28
C ARG A 163 5.20 12.88 25.90
N ASN A 164 4.61 13.32 24.79
CA ASN A 164 3.32 12.82 24.34
C ASN A 164 3.41 11.38 23.83
N LEU A 165 4.46 11.01 23.09
CA LEU A 165 4.69 9.62 22.68
C LEU A 165 4.81 8.69 23.89
N ALA A 166 5.60 9.07 24.91
CA ALA A 166 5.72 8.29 26.14
C ALA A 166 4.38 8.15 26.87
N TRP A 167 3.59 9.21 26.92
CA TRP A 167 2.27 9.22 27.53
C TRP A 167 1.26 8.33 26.78
N MET A 168 1.25 8.39 25.44
CA MET A 168 0.36 7.58 24.59
C MET A 168 0.75 6.10 24.65
N GLU A 169 2.05 5.81 24.68
CA GLU A 169 2.58 4.44 24.84
C GLU A 169 2.19 3.86 26.21
N ALA A 170 2.29 4.65 27.28
CA ALA A 170 1.89 4.23 28.62
C ALA A 170 0.38 3.96 28.76
N ARG A 171 -0.46 4.57 27.90
CA ARG A 171 -1.90 4.28 27.82
C ARG A 171 -2.26 3.18 26.82
N GLY A 172 -1.28 2.60 26.14
CA GLY A 172 -1.53 1.59 25.13
C GLY A 172 -2.19 2.12 23.85
N LEU A 173 -2.17 3.44 23.63
CA LEU A 173 -2.63 4.03 22.37
C LEU A 173 -1.64 3.77 21.24
N ILE A 174 -0.35 3.65 21.55
CA ILE A 174 0.69 3.32 20.58
C ILE A 174 1.64 2.26 21.14
N ARG A 175 2.38 1.61 20.23
CA ARG A 175 3.38 0.60 20.57
C ARG A 175 4.69 0.87 19.84
N GLU A 176 5.79 0.80 20.59
CA GLU A 176 7.14 0.81 20.02
C GLU A 176 7.43 -0.52 19.29
N VAL A 177 8.11 -0.45 18.14
CA VAL A 177 8.32 -1.61 17.26
C VAL A 177 9.79 -1.91 16.93
N THR A 178 10.72 -1.12 17.46
CA THR A 178 12.15 -1.16 17.11
C THR A 178 13.05 -1.73 18.22
N GLY A 179 12.51 -2.05 19.40
CA GLY A 179 13.22 -2.81 20.44
C GLY A 179 14.28 -2.03 21.22
N GLN A 180 13.89 -0.91 21.85
CA GLN A 180 14.74 -0.06 22.74
C GLN A 180 16.05 0.48 22.12
N GLY A 181 16.16 0.53 20.78
CA GLY A 181 17.29 1.13 20.07
C GLY A 181 17.32 2.66 20.10
N ARG A 182 18.41 3.24 19.60
CA ARG A 182 18.60 4.70 19.45
C ARG A 182 17.55 5.36 18.54
N TYR A 183 17.01 4.59 17.60
CA TYR A 183 15.99 5.04 16.64
C TYR A 183 14.68 4.33 16.93
N ARG A 184 13.84 4.98 17.76
CA ARG A 184 12.53 4.45 18.14
C ARG A 184 11.48 4.83 17.10
N MET A 185 10.65 3.86 16.74
CA MET A 185 9.44 4.06 15.95
C MET A 185 8.24 3.50 16.69
N TRP A 186 7.12 4.21 16.57
CA TRP A 186 5.83 3.83 17.14
C TRP A 186 4.82 3.63 16.03
N ARG A 187 3.86 2.73 16.27
CA ARG A 187 2.64 2.62 15.46
C ARG A 187 1.40 2.72 16.34
N ALA A 188 0.27 3.08 15.73
CA ALA A 188 -1.04 2.94 16.34
C ALA A 188 -1.27 1.52 16.88
N ALA A 189 -1.89 1.43 18.06
CA ALA A 189 -2.36 0.18 18.64
C ALA A 189 -3.78 -0.14 18.14
N VAL A 190 -3.85 -0.44 16.83
CA VAL A 190 -5.00 -1.10 16.19
C VAL A 190 -5.03 -2.58 16.55
#